data_AF-A0A7Y3HJQ3-F1
#
_entry.id   AF-A0A7Y3HJQ3-F1
#
_cell.length_a   1.000
_cell.length_b   1.000
_cell.length_c   1.000
_cell.angle_alpha   90.00
_cell.angle_beta   90.00
_cell.angle_gamma   90.00
#
_symmetry.space_group_name_H-M   'P 1'
#
loop_
_entity.id
_entity.type
_entity.pdbx_description
1 polymer ?
#
loop_
_entity_poly.entity_id
_entity_poly.type
_entity_poly.pdbx_seq_one_letter_code
_entity_poly.pdbx_strand_id
1 'polypeptide(L)'
;MAPTKAIIVLVLCTLCSLLQAQSKTPAIVTPTAATDHTRSSQAKVLSDLPFADREDYAVARRGLIESAPNLTLKNKAGRVIWSLVPYQFLSGDRPDTVNPSLWRHA
;
A
#
# COMPACT_ATOMS: atom_id res chain seq x y z
N MET A 1 60.17 19.48 -1.93
CA MET A 1 58.87 20.17 -2.16
C MET A 1 57.82 19.13 -2.58
N ALA A 2 57.38 18.26 -1.66
CA ALA A 2 56.44 17.17 -1.95
C ALA A 2 55.60 16.64 -0.75
N PRO A 3 56.08 16.61 0.52
CA PRO A 3 55.34 15.89 1.57
C PRO A 3 54.16 16.68 2.15
N THR A 4 54.19 18.01 2.13
CA THR A 4 53.16 18.87 2.76
C THR A 4 51.84 18.88 2.00
N LYS A 5 51.86 18.69 0.67
CA LYS A 5 50.65 18.63 -0.17
C LYS A 5 49.89 17.31 0.00
N ALA A 6 50.61 16.20 0.23
CA ALA A 6 50.01 14.88 0.44
C ALA A 6 49.25 14.80 1.78
N ILE A 7 49.76 15.44 2.83
CA ILE A 7 49.12 15.47 4.15
C ILE A 7 47.82 16.30 4.11
N ILE A 8 47.80 17.43 3.39
CA ILE A 8 46.60 18.28 3.28
C ILE A 8 45.49 17.56 2.50
N VAL A 9 45.81 16.85 1.42
CA VAL A 9 44.82 16.08 0.64
C VAL A 9 44.24 14.90 1.43
N LEU A 10 45.05 14.23 2.26
CA LEU A 10 44.60 13.10 3.07
C LEU A 10 43.71 13.53 4.26
N VAL A 11 43.95 14.72 4.82
CA VAL A 11 43.11 15.33 5.87
C VAL A 11 41.81 15.88 5.29
N LEU A 12 41.81 16.43 4.07
CA LEU A 12 40.60 16.93 3.41
C LEU A 12 39.65 15.78 2.99
N CYS A 13 40.20 14.64 2.54
CA CYS A 13 39.41 13.46 2.21
C CYS A 13 38.82 12.78 3.45
N THR A 14 39.54 12.74 4.57
CA THR A 14 39.03 12.14 5.81
C THR A 14 37.96 13.01 6.48
N LEU A 15 38.04 14.34 6.37
CA LEU A 15 36.98 15.24 6.85
C LEU A 15 35.68 15.12 6.03
N CYS A 16 35.79 14.86 4.72
CA CYS A 16 34.64 14.69 3.83
C CYS A 16 33.85 13.40 4.13
N SER A 17 34.54 12.32 4.52
CA SER A 17 33.91 11.04 4.88
C SER A 17 33.10 11.11 6.19
N LEU A 18 33.37 12.07 7.08
CA LEU A 18 32.59 12.25 8.31
C LEU A 18 31.26 12.99 8.11
N LEU A 19 31.06 13.69 6.98
CA LEU A 19 29.79 14.41 6.71
C LEU A 19 28.69 13.55 6.04
N GLN A 20 29.03 12.36 5.54
CA GLN A 20 28.10 11.57 4.70
C GLN A 20 27.27 10.53 5.49
N ALA A 21 27.49 10.40 6.81
CA ALA A 21 26.73 9.47 7.65
C ALA A 21 25.43 10.10 8.18
N GLN A 22 24.54 10.53 7.29
CA GLN A 22 23.15 10.84 7.65
C GLN A 22 22.28 9.63 7.31
N SER A 23 22.00 8.79 8.32
CA SER A 23 20.98 7.76 8.21
C SER A 23 19.60 8.43 8.16
N LYS A 24 18.90 8.29 7.04
CA LYS A 24 17.51 8.73 6.89
C LYS A 24 16.62 7.84 7.77
N THR A 25 16.34 8.28 9.00
CA THR A 25 15.39 7.61 9.90
C THR A 25 14.03 7.52 9.20
N PRO A 26 13.44 6.33 9.03
CA PRO A 26 12.10 6.22 8.48
C PRO A 26 11.12 6.87 9.45
N ALA A 27 10.41 7.89 8.98
CA ALA A 27 9.35 8.52 9.75
C ALA A 27 8.21 7.50 9.97
N ILE A 28 7.69 7.42 11.20
CA ILE A 28 6.45 6.70 11.47
C ILE A 28 5.32 7.52 10.84
N VAL A 29 4.83 7.09 9.68
CA VAL A 29 3.69 7.68 9.00
C VAL A 29 2.42 7.08 9.58
N THR A 30 1.65 7.90 10.31
CA THR A 30 0.28 7.56 10.67
C THR A 30 -0.62 7.76 9.45
N PRO A 31 -1.60 6.87 9.20
CA PRO A 31 -2.59 7.08 8.16
C PRO A 31 -3.32 8.41 8.38
N THR A 32 -3.46 9.20 7.32
CA THR A 32 -4.21 10.46 7.32
C THR A 32 -5.39 10.34 6.36
N ALA A 33 -6.34 11.28 6.44
CA ALA A 33 -7.45 11.35 5.50
C ALA A 33 -6.94 11.64 4.08
N ALA A 34 -7.71 11.23 3.07
CA ALA A 34 -7.43 11.61 1.69
C ALA A 34 -7.41 13.14 1.54
N THR A 35 -6.42 13.66 0.80
CA THR A 35 -6.38 15.08 0.45
C THR A 35 -7.41 15.40 -0.64
N ASP A 36 -7.67 16.68 -0.88
CA ASP A 36 -8.55 17.10 -1.99
C ASP A 36 -8.03 16.63 -3.35
N HIS A 37 -6.70 16.63 -3.54
CA HIS A 37 -6.09 16.12 -4.76
C HIS A 37 -6.38 14.62 -4.94
N THR A 38 -6.25 13.82 -3.88
CA THR A 38 -6.57 12.39 -3.93
C THR A 38 -8.05 12.19 -4.23
N ARG A 39 -8.96 12.88 -3.54
CA ARG A 39 -10.42 12.81 -3.81
C ARG A 39 -10.75 13.14 -5.27
N SER A 40 -10.18 14.22 -5.80
CA SER A 40 -10.37 14.63 -7.19
C SER A 40 -9.90 13.56 -8.18
N SER A 41 -8.75 12.93 -7.93
CA SER A 41 -8.25 11.81 -8.75
C SER A 41 -9.21 10.61 -8.72
N GLN A 42 -9.73 10.24 -7.54
CA GLN A 42 -10.71 9.14 -7.44
C GLN A 42 -12.03 9.49 -8.14
N ALA A 43 -12.47 10.75 -8.09
CA ALA A 43 -13.66 11.22 -8.78
C ALA A 43 -13.52 11.10 -10.31
N LYS A 44 -12.33 11.40 -10.85
CA LYS A 44 -12.02 11.20 -12.27
C LYS A 44 -12.09 9.71 -12.68
N VAL A 45 -11.64 8.80 -11.83
CA VAL A 45 -11.76 7.36 -12.11
C VAL A 45 -13.23 6.95 -12.18
N LEU A 46 -14.09 7.49 -11.30
CA LEU A 46 -15.53 7.25 -11.34
C LEU A 46 -16.20 7.75 -12.63
N SER A 47 -15.73 8.87 -13.20
CA SER A 47 -16.27 9.40 -14.47
C SER A 47 -15.77 8.67 -15.71
N ASP A 48 -14.53 8.17 -15.67
CA ASP A 48 -13.85 7.65 -16.86
C ASP A 48 -14.13 6.15 -17.11
N LEU A 49 -14.58 5.39 -16.11
CA LEU A 49 -14.77 3.93 -16.19
C LEU A 49 -16.25 3.51 -16.11
N PRO A 50 -16.63 2.38 -16.76
CA PRO A 50 -18.02 1.92 -16.82
C PRO A 50 -18.45 1.19 -15.53
N PHE A 51 -18.67 1.92 -14.44
CA PHE A 51 -19.13 1.33 -13.16
C PHE A 51 -20.56 0.78 -13.20
N ALA A 52 -21.36 1.19 -14.18
CA ALA A 52 -22.70 0.65 -14.41
C ALA A 52 -22.66 -0.78 -15.00
N ASP A 53 -21.56 -1.16 -15.67
CA ASP A 53 -21.36 -2.54 -16.10
C ASP A 53 -21.05 -3.41 -14.87
N ARG A 54 -21.90 -4.40 -14.63
CA ARG A 54 -21.83 -5.30 -13.46
C ARG A 54 -21.72 -6.77 -13.88
N GLU A 55 -21.36 -7.06 -15.14
CA GLU A 55 -21.30 -8.44 -15.65
C GLU A 55 -20.37 -9.33 -14.81
N ASP A 56 -19.21 -8.81 -14.40
CA ASP A 56 -18.24 -9.55 -13.58
C ASP A 56 -18.84 -10.09 -12.29
N TYR A 57 -19.76 -9.36 -11.65
CA TYR A 57 -20.44 -9.82 -10.43
C TYR A 57 -21.37 -11.00 -10.71
N ALA A 58 -22.05 -10.98 -11.85
CA ALA A 58 -22.91 -12.08 -12.26
C ALA A 58 -22.09 -13.31 -12.62
N VAL A 59 -20.95 -13.12 -13.31
CA VAL A 59 -20.01 -14.18 -13.67
C VAL A 59 -19.37 -14.80 -12.42
N ALA A 60 -18.87 -13.98 -11.49
CA ALA A 60 -18.23 -14.45 -10.25
C ALA A 60 -19.16 -15.29 -9.36
N ARG A 61 -20.49 -15.07 -9.45
CA ARG A 61 -21.50 -15.81 -8.68
C ARG A 61 -22.11 -16.99 -9.43
N ARG A 62 -21.82 -17.14 -10.73
CA ARG A 62 -22.48 -18.13 -11.58
C ARG A 62 -22.09 -19.53 -11.13
N GLY A 63 -23.09 -20.36 -10.82
CA GLY A 63 -22.88 -21.75 -10.40
C GLY A 63 -22.39 -21.93 -8.96
N LEU A 64 -22.47 -20.89 -8.12
CA LEU A 64 -22.14 -21.01 -6.69
C LEU A 64 -23.05 -22.03 -6.00
N ILE A 65 -22.46 -23.07 -5.41
CA ILE A 65 -23.18 -24.11 -4.65
C ILE A 65 -23.35 -23.68 -3.19
N GLU A 66 -22.27 -23.20 -2.56
CA GLU A 66 -22.25 -22.78 -1.15
C GLU A 66 -21.25 -21.64 -0.94
N SER A 67 -21.53 -20.73 0.01
CA SER A 67 -20.63 -19.65 0.40
C SER A 67 -20.14 -19.81 1.84
N ALA A 68 -18.93 -19.34 2.11
CA ALA A 68 -18.33 -19.34 3.45
C ALA A 68 -17.91 -17.92 3.85
N PRO A 69 -18.88 -17.03 4.19
CA PRO A 69 -18.62 -15.59 4.36
C PRO A 69 -17.63 -15.24 5.48
N ASN A 70 -17.45 -16.13 6.46
CA ASN A 70 -16.54 -15.94 7.59
C ASN A 70 -15.45 -17.03 7.65
N LEU A 71 -15.03 -17.54 6.49
CA LEU A 71 -14.05 -18.62 6.40
C LEU A 71 -12.77 -18.27 7.17
N THR A 72 -12.39 -19.13 8.09
CA THR A 72 -11.09 -19.07 8.77
C THR A 72 -10.51 -20.48 8.82
N LEU A 73 -9.37 -20.67 8.16
CA LEU A 73 -8.63 -21.92 8.13
C LEU A 73 -7.54 -21.88 9.19
N LYS A 74 -7.42 -22.96 9.97
CA LYS A 74 -6.39 -23.13 10.98
C LYS A 74 -5.56 -24.38 10.70
N ASN A 75 -4.28 -24.34 11.03
CA ASN A 75 -3.43 -25.53 10.99
C ASN A 75 -3.65 -26.42 12.24
N LYS A 76 -2.98 -27.57 12.31
CA LYS A 76 -3.07 -28.52 13.43
C LYS A 76 -2.67 -27.91 14.79
N ALA A 77 -1.83 -26.88 14.79
CA ALA A 77 -1.42 -26.15 15.99
C ALA A 77 -2.38 -25.00 16.35
N GLY A 78 -3.51 -24.86 15.66
CA GLY A 78 -4.53 -23.83 15.92
C GLY A 78 -4.21 -22.45 15.35
N ARG A 79 -3.10 -22.27 14.62
CA ARG A 79 -2.75 -20.98 14.01
C ARG A 79 -3.60 -20.74 12.77
N VAL A 80 -4.13 -19.53 12.63
CA VAL A 80 -4.85 -19.08 11.43
C VAL A 80 -3.87 -19.02 10.26
N ILE A 81 -4.19 -19.73 9.17
CA ILE A 81 -3.42 -19.74 7.92
C ILE A 81 -4.13 -18.96 6.81
N TRP A 82 -5.45 -18.80 6.91
CA TRP A 82 -6.25 -17.99 6.00
C TRP A 82 -7.50 -17.51 6.71
N SER A 83 -7.94 -16.28 6.46
CA SER A 83 -9.21 -15.76 6.97
C SER A 83 -9.80 -14.69 6.08
N LEU A 84 -11.11 -14.75 5.85
CA LEU A 84 -11.87 -13.69 5.18
C LEU A 84 -12.36 -12.61 6.15
N VAL A 85 -12.30 -12.86 7.46
CA VAL A 85 -12.80 -11.96 8.51
C VAL A 85 -12.22 -10.54 8.39
N PRO A 86 -10.92 -10.33 8.12
CA PRO A 86 -10.35 -8.98 8.01
C PRO A 86 -10.88 -8.18 6.80
N TYR A 87 -11.48 -8.82 5.81
CA TYR A 87 -11.96 -8.18 4.57
C TYR A 87 -13.44 -7.78 4.62
N GLN A 88 -14.13 -8.01 5.75
CA GLN A 88 -15.55 -7.67 5.90
C GLN A 88 -15.87 -6.19 5.64
N PHE A 89 -14.89 -5.28 5.79
CA PHE A 89 -15.05 -3.87 5.48
C PHE A 89 -15.43 -3.61 4.01
N LEU A 90 -15.15 -4.54 3.09
CA LEU A 90 -15.50 -4.43 1.67
C LEU A 90 -17.01 -4.52 1.41
N SER A 91 -17.79 -4.99 2.38
CA SER A 91 -19.25 -5.00 2.30
C SER A 91 -19.86 -3.61 2.57
N GLY A 92 -19.06 -2.65 3.04
CA GLY A 92 -19.49 -1.28 3.31
C GLY A 92 -19.16 -0.30 2.17
N ASP A 93 -19.31 0.98 2.48
CA ASP A 93 -19.00 2.06 1.54
C ASP A 93 -17.50 2.19 1.30
N ARG A 94 -17.12 2.48 0.05
CA ARG A 94 -15.73 2.73 -0.32
C ARG A 94 -15.23 4.02 0.35
N PRO A 95 -14.13 3.98 1.11
CA PRO A 95 -13.50 5.18 1.64
C PRO A 95 -12.78 5.97 0.53
N ASP A 96 -12.65 7.28 0.70
CA ASP A 96 -11.94 8.17 -0.25
C ASP A 96 -10.44 7.85 -0.41
N THR A 97 -9.89 7.06 0.50
CA THR A 97 -8.49 6.62 0.48
C THR A 97 -8.24 5.46 -0.49
N VAL A 98 -9.29 4.84 -1.05
CA VAL A 98 -9.16 3.69 -1.96
C VAL A 98 -9.70 4.03 -3.35
N ASN A 99 -8.98 3.57 -4.38
CA ASN A 99 -9.39 3.76 -5.76
C ASN A 99 -10.71 3.04 -6.07
N PRO A 100 -11.64 3.67 -6.83
CA PRO A 100 -12.94 3.08 -7.18
C PRO A 100 -12.85 1.72 -7.88
N SER A 101 -11.96 1.59 -8.85
CA SER A 101 -11.80 0.37 -9.64
C SER A 101 -11.18 -0.75 -8.80
N LEU A 102 -10.23 -0.41 -7.94
CA LEU A 102 -9.64 -1.38 -7.02
C LEU A 102 -10.67 -1.88 -6.00
N TRP A 103 -11.51 -0.99 -5.49
CA TRP A 103 -12.58 -1.38 -4.57
C TRP A 103 -13.62 -2.30 -5.20
N ARG A 104 -13.99 -2.08 -6.47
CA ARG A 104 -14.87 -2.98 -7.22
C ARG A 104 -14.31 -4.41 -7.32
N HIS A 105 -12.99 -4.53 -7.46
CA HIS A 105 -12.29 -5.80 -7.65
C HIS A 105 -12.08 -6.59 -6.35
N ALA A 106 -11.98 -5.89 -5.22
CA ALA A 106 -11.57 -6.45 -3.94
C ALA A 106 -12.57 -7.43 -3.32
#